data_AF-A0A2G1BSB7-F1
#
_entry.id   AF-A0A2G1BSB7-F1
#
_cell.length_a   1.000
_cell.length_b   1.000
_cell.length_c   1.000
_cell.angle_alpha   90.00
_cell.angle_beta   90.00
_cell.angle_gamma   90.00
#
_symmetry.space_group_name_H-M   'P 1'
#
loop_
_entity.id
_entity.type
_entity.pdbx_description
1 polymer ?
#
loop_
_entity_poly.entity_id
_entity_poly.type
_entity_poly.pdbx_seq_one_letter_code
_entity_poly.pdbx_strand_id
1 'polypeptide(L)'
;DQDDIMLEECNQAWPEVVSTTWTDNCGIGGEKSGSLNGVAGEIMAGEVGCTQYCDYTFNATDDCGNPASEVVIRVTRMYDETAPVIADQDDIMLEECNQAWPEVVSTTWTDNCGIGGEKSGSLNGVAGEVMAGEDGCTQYRDYTFNATDDCGNPASEVVIRVTRRNDETSPVIADQDDIMLEECNQAWPEVVST
;
A
#
# COMPACT_ATOMS: atom_id res chain seq x y z
N ASP A 1 -36.12 17.73 -8.51
CA ASP A 1 -34.87 17.50 -7.77
C ASP A 1 -33.85 16.98 -8.75
N GLN A 2 -32.73 17.68 -8.90
CA GLN A 2 -31.56 17.09 -9.56
C GLN A 2 -30.87 16.21 -8.52
N ASP A 3 -30.42 15.04 -8.95
CA ASP A 3 -29.72 14.12 -8.09
C ASP A 3 -28.36 14.70 -7.67
N ASP A 4 -27.94 14.40 -6.44
CA ASP A 4 -26.59 14.69 -5.96
C ASP A 4 -25.54 14.02 -6.86
N ILE A 5 -24.38 14.64 -6.97
CA ILE A 5 -23.27 14.20 -7.83
C ILE A 5 -22.19 13.55 -6.97
N MET A 6 -21.77 12.34 -7.34
CA MET A 6 -20.58 11.70 -6.79
C MET A 6 -19.46 11.76 -7.83
N LEU A 7 -18.29 12.26 -7.43
CA LEU A 7 -17.07 12.18 -8.23
C LEU A 7 -16.50 10.77 -8.13
N GLU A 8 -16.16 10.18 -9.28
CA GLU A 8 -15.74 8.78 -9.39
C GLU A 8 -14.28 8.58 -8.96
N GLU A 9 -13.42 9.58 -9.17
CA GLU A 9 -12.00 9.50 -8.84
C GLU A 9 -11.73 10.08 -7.45
N CYS A 10 -10.86 9.43 -6.67
CA CYS A 10 -10.39 10.01 -5.43
C CYS A 10 -9.55 11.27 -5.70
N ASN A 11 -9.64 12.26 -4.81
CA ASN A 11 -8.96 13.55 -4.92
C ASN A 11 -9.31 14.35 -6.18
N GLN A 12 -10.34 13.95 -6.93
CA GLN A 12 -10.76 14.64 -8.14
C GLN A 12 -11.04 16.11 -7.83
N ALA A 13 -10.52 17.00 -8.67
CA ALA A 13 -10.79 18.44 -8.53
C ALA A 13 -12.29 18.70 -8.59
N TRP A 14 -12.76 19.68 -7.79
CA TRP A 14 -14.15 20.10 -7.81
C TRP A 14 -14.55 20.62 -9.21
N PRO A 15 -15.79 20.37 -9.66
CA PRO A 15 -16.27 20.92 -10.93
C PRO A 15 -16.15 22.45 -10.94
N GLU A 16 -15.59 23.01 -12.03
CA GLU A 16 -15.52 24.47 -12.21
C GLU A 16 -16.92 25.10 -12.30
N VAL A 17 -17.88 24.37 -12.89
CA VAL A 17 -19.26 24.78 -13.03
C VAL A 17 -20.18 23.60 -12.74
N VAL A 18 -21.15 23.84 -11.86
CA VAL A 18 -22.34 22.99 -11.71
C VAL A 18 -23.53 23.83 -12.17
N SER A 19 -24.28 23.33 -13.14
CA SER A 19 -25.37 24.09 -13.78
C SER A 19 -26.66 23.28 -13.80
N THR A 20 -27.78 23.98 -13.66
CA THR A 20 -29.12 23.42 -13.90
C THR A 20 -29.90 24.31 -14.85
N THR A 21 -31.11 23.88 -15.22
CA THR A 21 -32.00 24.60 -16.12
C THR A 21 -33.19 25.19 -15.36
N TRP A 22 -33.79 26.23 -15.93
CA TRP A 22 -35.01 26.83 -15.44
C TRP A 22 -35.96 27.10 -16.61
N THR A 23 -37.25 27.20 -16.30
CA THR A 23 -38.29 27.62 -17.25
C THR A 23 -39.26 28.55 -16.52
N ASP A 24 -39.75 29.58 -17.20
CA ASP A 24 -40.78 30.48 -16.68
C ASP A 24 -41.62 31.08 -17.82
N ASN A 25 -42.88 31.44 -17.53
CA ASN A 25 -43.79 31.99 -18.55
C ASN A 25 -43.59 33.49 -18.81
N CYS A 26 -43.08 34.24 -17.84
CA CYS A 26 -42.80 35.67 -17.85
C CYS A 26 -41.29 35.96 -18.02
N GLY A 27 -40.45 35.00 -17.65
CA GLY A 27 -39.04 34.91 -17.98
C GLY A 27 -38.08 35.55 -16.98
N ILE A 28 -36.78 35.35 -17.24
CA ILE A 28 -35.66 36.04 -16.58
C ILE A 28 -34.86 36.72 -17.69
N GLY A 29 -34.74 38.05 -17.62
CA GLY A 29 -34.09 38.83 -18.69
C GLY A 29 -34.81 38.72 -20.04
N GLY A 30 -36.12 38.45 -20.04
CA GLY A 30 -36.95 38.26 -21.23
C GLY A 30 -36.89 36.86 -21.88
N GLU A 31 -36.10 35.92 -21.35
CA GLU A 31 -36.07 34.53 -21.83
C GLU A 31 -37.07 33.66 -21.07
N LYS A 32 -37.68 32.64 -21.71
CA LYS A 32 -38.64 31.73 -21.05
C LYS A 32 -38.02 30.45 -20.49
N SER A 33 -36.75 30.26 -20.76
CA SER A 33 -35.98 29.10 -20.31
C SER A 33 -34.50 29.42 -20.43
N GLY A 34 -33.69 28.87 -19.56
CA GLY A 34 -32.25 29.06 -19.63
C GLY A 34 -31.50 28.08 -18.74
N SER A 35 -30.22 28.37 -18.52
CA SER A 35 -29.37 27.68 -17.57
C SER A 35 -28.90 28.64 -16.49
N LEU A 36 -28.65 28.12 -15.30
CA LEU A 36 -28.14 28.86 -14.17
C LEU A 36 -27.00 28.06 -13.52
N ASN A 37 -25.97 28.78 -13.09
CA ASN A 37 -24.80 28.20 -12.44
C ASN A 37 -24.99 28.28 -10.93
N GLY A 38 -24.60 27.21 -10.24
CA GLY A 38 -24.70 27.12 -8.79
C GLY A 38 -23.61 27.94 -8.14
N VAL A 39 -23.96 28.58 -7.03
CA VAL A 39 -22.97 29.21 -6.15
C VAL A 39 -22.43 28.13 -5.22
N ALA A 40 -21.13 27.87 -5.29
CA ALA A 40 -20.48 26.89 -4.43
C ALA A 40 -20.43 27.38 -2.98
N GLY A 41 -20.79 26.50 -2.05
CA GLY A 41 -20.60 26.67 -0.63
C GLY A 41 -19.19 26.36 -0.15
N GLU A 42 -19.03 26.20 1.16
CA GLU A 42 -17.78 25.73 1.76
C GLU A 42 -17.60 24.23 1.53
N ILE A 43 -16.34 23.79 1.47
CA ILE A 43 -16.01 22.36 1.42
C ILE A 43 -16.14 21.79 2.84
N MET A 44 -16.95 20.76 2.97
CA MET A 44 -17.27 20.13 4.25
C MET A 44 -16.77 18.68 4.26
N ALA A 45 -16.40 18.17 5.43
CA ALA A 45 -16.14 16.74 5.62
C ALA A 45 -17.46 15.96 5.62
N GLY A 46 -17.50 14.82 4.95
CA GLY A 46 -18.65 13.91 4.96
C GLY A 46 -18.72 13.05 6.22
N GLU A 47 -19.87 12.40 6.42
CA GLU A 47 -20.14 11.58 7.63
C GLU A 47 -19.40 10.24 7.61
N VAL A 48 -19.13 9.69 6.41
CA VAL A 48 -18.38 8.45 6.20
C VAL A 48 -16.94 8.83 5.88
N GLY A 49 -15.99 8.14 6.53
CA GLY A 49 -14.57 8.48 6.52
C GLY A 49 -14.03 8.82 5.12
N CYS A 50 -13.20 9.86 5.06
CA CYS A 50 -12.48 10.29 3.86
C CYS A 50 -13.36 10.71 2.68
N THR A 51 -14.56 11.19 2.97
CA THR A 51 -15.38 11.89 1.99
C THR A 51 -15.39 13.38 2.30
N GLN A 52 -15.48 14.18 1.25
CA GLN A 52 -15.75 15.62 1.31
C GLN A 52 -16.92 15.93 0.40
N TYR A 53 -17.67 16.98 0.72
CA TYR A 53 -18.74 17.47 -0.15
C TYR A 53 -18.75 19.00 -0.23
N CYS A 54 -19.38 19.51 -1.28
CA CYS A 54 -19.65 20.91 -1.51
C CYS A 54 -21.09 21.06 -2.00
N ASP A 55 -21.86 21.93 -1.37
CA ASP A 55 -23.25 22.21 -1.75
C ASP A 55 -23.29 23.40 -2.71
N TYR A 56 -23.95 23.23 -3.86
CA TYR A 56 -24.15 24.26 -4.86
C TYR A 56 -25.58 24.76 -4.79
N THR A 57 -25.74 26.04 -4.45
CA THR A 57 -27.05 26.67 -4.26
C THR A 57 -27.47 27.40 -5.52
N PHE A 58 -28.74 27.22 -5.90
CA PHE A 58 -29.34 27.81 -7.08
C PHE A 58 -30.54 28.65 -6.69
N ASN A 59 -30.51 29.91 -7.09
CA ASN A 59 -31.57 30.88 -6.86
C ASN A 59 -31.86 31.64 -8.15
N ALA A 60 -33.13 31.89 -8.41
CA ALA A 60 -33.61 32.65 -9.55
C ALA A 60 -34.81 33.52 -9.15
N THR A 61 -34.98 34.66 -9.81
CA THR A 61 -36.14 35.54 -9.65
C THR A 61 -36.55 35.98 -11.04
N ASP A 62 -37.84 35.83 -11.36
CA ASP A 62 -38.38 36.24 -12.64
C ASP A 62 -38.42 37.77 -12.80
N ASP A 63 -38.71 38.24 -14.02
CA ASP A 63 -38.78 39.67 -14.35
C ASP A 63 -39.92 40.40 -13.60
N CYS A 64 -40.87 39.66 -13.02
CA CYS A 64 -41.96 40.19 -12.20
C CYS A 64 -41.63 40.23 -10.70
N GLY A 65 -40.46 39.74 -10.30
CA GLY A 65 -40.01 39.68 -8.91
C GLY A 65 -40.46 38.43 -8.14
N ASN A 66 -40.94 37.37 -8.81
CA ASN A 66 -41.29 36.12 -8.17
C ASN A 66 -40.04 35.24 -8.00
N PRO A 67 -39.66 34.88 -6.76
CA PRO A 67 -38.53 34.00 -6.52
C PRO A 67 -38.91 32.54 -6.80
N ALA A 68 -37.99 31.80 -7.42
CA ALA A 68 -38.06 30.35 -7.48
C ALA A 68 -37.78 29.74 -6.10
N SER A 69 -38.28 28.53 -5.87
CA SER A 69 -37.82 27.71 -4.75
C SER A 69 -36.33 27.43 -4.91
N GLU A 70 -35.57 27.63 -3.84
CA GLU A 70 -34.14 27.30 -3.81
C GLU A 70 -33.93 25.83 -4.12
N VAL A 71 -32.92 25.54 -4.94
CA VAL A 71 -32.45 24.18 -5.22
C VAL A 71 -31.00 24.08 -4.74
N VAL A 72 -30.67 22.94 -4.15
CA VAL A 72 -29.31 22.61 -3.73
C VAL A 72 -28.92 21.29 -4.38
N ILE A 73 -27.71 21.23 -4.93
CA ILE A 73 -27.09 19.99 -5.43
C ILE A 73 -25.82 19.79 -4.64
N ARG A 74 -25.67 18.60 -4.03
CA ARG A 74 -24.42 18.23 -3.38
C ARG A 74 -23.49 17.54 -4.36
N VAL A 75 -22.24 18.01 -4.43
CA VAL A 75 -21.15 17.28 -5.07
C VAL A 75 -20.31 16.63 -3.98
N THR A 76 -20.09 15.33 -4.05
CA THR A 76 -19.30 14.55 -3.08
C THR A 76 -18.11 13.92 -3.79
N ARG A 77 -16.98 13.76 -3.09
CA ARG A 77 -15.80 13.01 -3.56
C ARG A 77 -15.15 12.25 -2.41
N MET A 78 -14.43 11.19 -2.75
CA MET A 78 -13.43 10.62 -1.83
C MET A 78 -12.18 11.52 -1.83
N TYR A 79 -11.58 11.71 -0.67
CA TYR A 79 -10.42 12.56 -0.50
C TYR A 79 -9.46 11.96 0.54
N ASP A 80 -8.24 11.66 0.08
CA ASP A 80 -7.14 11.20 0.92
C ASP A 80 -5.78 11.50 0.26
N GLU A 81 -4.89 12.14 1.01
CA GLU A 81 -3.51 12.40 0.59
C GLU A 81 -2.49 11.69 1.50
N THR A 82 -2.97 10.88 2.44
CA THR A 82 -2.11 10.21 3.42
C THR A 82 -1.80 8.82 2.92
N ALA A 83 -0.51 8.48 2.85
CA ALA A 83 -0.11 7.13 2.46
C ALA A 83 -0.33 6.11 3.59
N PRO A 84 -0.57 4.83 3.24
CA PRO A 84 -0.63 3.76 4.21
C PRO A 84 0.72 3.54 4.89
N VAL A 85 0.68 3.05 6.13
CA VAL A 85 1.87 2.71 6.92
C VAL A 85 1.97 1.19 7.03
N ILE A 86 3.07 0.63 6.53
CA ILE A 86 3.42 -0.78 6.70
C ILE A 86 4.24 -0.92 7.98
N ALA A 87 3.91 -1.89 8.83
CA ALA A 87 4.69 -2.19 10.01
C ALA A 87 6.01 -2.87 9.61
N ASP A 88 7.13 -2.30 10.06
CA ASP A 88 8.43 -2.96 9.96
C ASP A 88 8.56 -4.06 11.02
N GLN A 89 9.36 -5.08 10.75
CA GLN A 89 9.63 -6.20 11.66
C GLN A 89 11.11 -6.53 11.62
N ASP A 90 11.60 -7.18 12.68
CA ASP A 90 12.99 -7.64 12.73
C ASP A 90 13.29 -8.67 11.62
N ASP A 91 14.52 -8.63 11.12
CA ASP A 91 15.05 -9.66 10.24
C ASP A 91 15.02 -11.05 10.91
N ILE A 92 14.81 -12.08 10.09
CA ILE A 92 14.62 -13.45 10.55
C ILE A 92 15.90 -14.25 10.32
N MET A 93 16.38 -14.93 11.37
CA MET A 93 17.42 -15.97 11.25
C MET A 93 16.78 -17.35 11.42
N LEU A 94 16.98 -18.23 10.45
CA LEU A 94 16.58 -19.63 10.55
C LEU A 94 17.61 -20.41 11.38
N GLU A 95 17.13 -21.18 12.34
CA GLU A 95 17.98 -21.87 13.33
C GLU A 95 18.74 -23.06 12.73
N GLU A 96 18.09 -23.81 11.83
CA GLU A 96 18.64 -25.04 11.26
C GLU A 96 19.49 -24.77 10.01
N CYS A 97 20.56 -25.55 9.82
CA CYS A 97 21.33 -25.52 8.58
C CYS A 97 20.51 -26.12 7.44
N ASN A 98 20.53 -25.50 6.27
CA ASN A 98 19.75 -25.88 5.10
C ASN A 98 18.23 -25.88 5.32
N GLN A 99 17.73 -25.17 6.36
CA GLN A 99 16.30 -25.06 6.62
C GLN A 99 15.58 -24.50 5.40
N ALA A 100 14.45 -25.10 5.01
CA ALA A 100 13.63 -24.57 3.93
C ALA A 100 13.20 -23.13 4.23
N TRP A 101 13.17 -22.29 3.20
CA TRP A 101 12.70 -20.91 3.34
C TRP A 101 11.22 -20.89 3.75
N PRO A 102 10.78 -19.90 4.55
CA PRO A 102 9.36 -19.73 4.87
C PRO A 102 8.51 -19.58 3.60
N GLU A 103 7.39 -20.28 3.55
CA GLU A 103 6.41 -20.16 2.45
C GLU A 103 5.82 -18.75 2.38
N VAL A 104 5.58 -18.15 3.55
CA VAL A 104 5.04 -16.80 3.71
C VAL A 104 5.82 -16.07 4.78
N VAL A 105 6.19 -14.83 4.49
CA VAL A 105 6.58 -13.82 5.49
C VAL A 105 5.53 -12.73 5.38
N SER A 106 4.94 -12.34 6.50
CA SER A 106 3.86 -11.37 6.54
C SER A 106 4.15 -10.24 7.52
N THR A 107 3.52 -9.10 7.27
CA THR A 107 3.47 -7.98 8.19
C THR A 107 2.07 -7.34 8.17
N THR A 108 1.85 -6.31 8.98
CA THR A 108 0.60 -5.55 9.03
C THR A 108 0.73 -4.18 8.39
N TRP A 109 -0.41 -3.54 8.14
CA TRP A 109 -0.49 -2.15 7.68
C TRP A 109 -1.70 -1.45 8.29
N THR A 110 -1.68 -0.12 8.29
CA THR A 110 -2.78 0.75 8.70
C THR A 110 -2.93 1.94 7.77
N ASP A 111 -4.16 2.43 7.60
CA ASP A 111 -4.47 3.62 6.80
C ASP A 111 -5.72 4.36 7.34
N ASN A 112 -5.85 5.66 7.07
CA ASN A 112 -7.00 6.47 7.50
C ASN A 112 -8.26 6.27 6.63
N CYS A 113 -8.09 5.97 5.34
CA CYS A 113 -9.16 5.85 4.34
C CYS A 113 -9.29 4.45 3.76
N GLY A 114 -8.18 3.72 3.74
CA GLY A 114 -8.14 2.28 3.64
C GLY A 114 -7.55 1.75 2.34
N ILE A 115 -7.34 0.43 2.36
CA ILE A 115 -7.02 -0.37 1.18
C ILE A 115 -8.16 -1.36 1.00
N GLY A 116 -8.86 -1.31 -0.13
CA GLY A 116 -10.05 -2.11 -0.37
C GLY A 116 -11.18 -1.86 0.65
N GLY A 117 -11.30 -0.63 1.17
CA GLY A 117 -12.28 -0.23 2.18
C GLY A 117 -11.94 -0.60 3.64
N GLU A 118 -10.81 -1.28 3.89
CA GLU A 118 -10.36 -1.63 5.24
C GLU A 118 -9.31 -0.65 5.75
N LYS A 119 -9.32 -0.32 7.05
CA LYS A 119 -8.34 0.62 7.63
C LYS A 119 -7.06 -0.03 8.15
N SER A 120 -7.01 -1.35 8.14
CA SER A 120 -5.85 -2.12 8.58
C SER A 120 -5.94 -3.55 8.07
N GLY A 121 -4.81 -4.21 7.90
CA GLY A 121 -4.78 -5.60 7.47
C GLY A 121 -3.40 -6.21 7.53
N SER A 122 -3.21 -7.28 6.77
CA SER A 122 -1.93 -7.99 6.63
C SER A 122 -1.48 -8.01 5.17
N LEU A 123 -0.17 -8.00 4.96
CA LEU A 123 0.48 -8.13 3.67
C LEU A 123 1.40 -9.35 3.69
N ASN A 124 1.52 -10.01 2.55
CA ASN A 124 2.52 -11.05 2.33
C ASN A 124 3.67 -10.46 1.51
N GLY A 125 4.89 -10.70 1.95
CA GLY A 125 6.08 -10.20 1.29
C GLY A 125 6.35 -10.95 0.00
N VAL A 126 6.78 -10.23 -1.03
CA VAL A 126 7.26 -10.82 -2.27
C VAL A 126 8.72 -11.22 -2.06
N ALA A 127 9.00 -12.52 -2.17
CA ALA A 127 10.36 -13.04 -1.99
C ALA A 127 11.25 -12.69 -3.19
N GLY A 128 12.42 -12.12 -2.91
CA GLY A 128 13.50 -11.92 -3.86
C GLY A 128 14.32 -13.18 -4.13
N GLU A 129 15.40 -13.00 -4.88
CA GLU A 129 16.37 -14.06 -5.17
C GLU A 129 17.14 -14.47 -3.90
N VAL A 130 17.65 -15.71 -3.91
CA VAL A 130 18.54 -16.20 -2.86
C VAL A 130 19.95 -15.70 -3.14
N MET A 131 20.52 -15.00 -2.17
CA MET A 131 21.85 -14.41 -2.22
C MET A 131 22.80 -15.13 -1.27
N ALA A 132 24.08 -15.24 -1.65
CA ALA A 132 25.12 -15.76 -0.76
C ALA A 132 25.54 -14.70 0.25
N GLY A 133 25.77 -15.12 1.50
CA GLY A 133 26.43 -14.31 2.52
C GLY A 133 27.93 -14.21 2.28
N GLU A 134 28.55 -13.18 2.84
CA GLU A 134 29.99 -12.92 2.69
C GLU A 134 30.88 -13.97 3.37
N ASP A 135 30.34 -14.68 4.37
CA ASP A 135 31.05 -15.70 5.14
C ASP A 135 31.19 -17.04 4.42
N GLY A 136 30.51 -17.22 3.29
CA GLY A 136 30.48 -18.48 2.53
C GLY A 136 29.71 -19.61 3.21
N CYS A 137 29.12 -19.38 4.38
CA CYS A 137 28.36 -20.36 5.16
C CYS A 137 26.88 -19.98 5.31
N THR A 138 26.50 -18.77 4.93
CA THR A 138 25.13 -18.27 4.98
C THR A 138 24.58 -17.91 3.62
N GLN A 139 23.26 -17.93 3.52
CA GLN A 139 22.49 -17.36 2.43
C GLN A 139 21.36 -16.53 3.02
N TYR A 140 20.89 -15.54 2.27
CA TYR A 140 19.73 -14.74 2.65
C TYR A 140 18.84 -14.47 1.45
N ARG A 141 17.59 -14.08 1.71
CA ARG A 141 16.71 -13.47 0.71
C ARG A 141 15.85 -12.39 1.35
N ASP A 142 15.54 -11.38 0.57
CA ASP A 142 14.76 -10.23 1.02
C ASP A 142 13.29 -10.42 0.65
N TYR A 143 12.39 -10.06 1.56
CA TYR A 143 10.94 -10.05 1.34
C TYR A 143 10.47 -8.61 1.32
N THR A 144 9.97 -8.18 0.18
CA THR A 144 9.56 -6.80 -0.05
C THR A 144 8.05 -6.64 0.12
N PHE A 145 7.65 -5.60 0.85
CA PHE A 145 6.27 -5.25 1.14
C PHE A 145 5.95 -3.89 0.54
N ASN A 146 4.89 -3.86 -0.25
CA ASN A 146 4.35 -2.65 -0.86
C ASN A 146 2.84 -2.61 -0.66
N ALA A 147 2.30 -1.41 -0.51
CA ALA A 147 0.88 -1.15 -0.34
C ALA A 147 0.52 0.18 -1.02
N THR A 148 -0.72 0.27 -1.49
CA THR A 148 -1.27 1.48 -2.10
C THR A 148 -2.73 1.56 -1.67
N ASP A 149 -3.16 2.70 -1.17
CA ASP A 149 -4.54 2.92 -0.73
C ASP A 149 -5.53 3.07 -1.89
N ASP A 150 -6.81 3.18 -1.55
CA ASP A 150 -7.90 3.35 -2.51
C ASP A 150 -7.83 4.67 -3.29
N CYS A 151 -7.05 5.64 -2.80
CA CYS A 151 -6.82 6.93 -3.43
C CYS A 151 -5.51 7.00 -4.24
N GLY A 152 -4.76 5.89 -4.28
CA GLY A 152 -3.51 5.78 -5.03
C GLY A 152 -2.26 6.27 -4.30
N ASN A 153 -2.31 6.55 -3.00
CA ASN A 153 -1.12 6.96 -2.25
C ASN A 153 -0.26 5.73 -1.92
N PRO A 154 1.02 5.68 -2.34
CA PRO A 154 1.89 4.54 -2.08
C PRO A 154 2.53 4.62 -0.69
N ALA A 155 2.54 3.49 0.03
CA ALA A 155 3.32 3.36 1.27
C ALA A 155 4.83 3.47 1.00
N SER A 156 5.59 3.79 2.04
CA SER A 156 7.03 3.51 2.03
C SER A 156 7.25 2.00 2.01
N GLU A 157 8.10 1.53 1.09
CA GLU A 157 8.48 0.13 0.99
C GLU A 157 9.15 -0.36 2.28
N VAL A 158 8.79 -1.57 2.71
CA VAL A 158 9.41 -2.27 3.84
C VAL A 158 10.07 -3.56 3.32
N VAL A 159 11.22 -3.90 3.87
CA VAL A 159 11.97 -5.11 3.51
C VAL A 159 12.33 -5.87 4.78
N ILE A 160 11.97 -7.16 4.83
CA ILE A 160 12.41 -8.08 5.88
C ILE A 160 13.38 -9.08 5.26
N ARG A 161 14.58 -9.21 5.81
CA ARG A 161 15.56 -10.20 5.37
C ARG A 161 15.39 -11.50 6.14
N VAL A 162 15.37 -12.62 5.42
CA VAL A 162 15.46 -13.96 6.03
C VAL A 162 16.83 -14.54 5.70
N THR A 163 17.56 -15.01 6.72
CA THR A 163 18.89 -15.59 6.61
C THR A 163 18.90 -17.02 7.13
N ARG A 164 19.72 -17.89 6.53
CA ARG A 164 19.97 -19.26 7.01
C ARG A 164 21.42 -19.66 6.80
N ARG A 165 21.90 -20.65 7.56
CA ARG A 165 23.13 -21.37 7.19
C ARG A 165 22.87 -22.33 6.04
N ASN A 166 23.85 -22.48 5.15
CA ASN A 166 23.77 -23.38 4.00
C ASN A 166 25.09 -24.13 3.82
N ASP A 167 25.04 -25.46 3.84
CA ASP A 167 26.17 -26.33 3.57
C ASP A 167 25.69 -27.65 2.92
N GLU A 168 26.15 -27.89 1.70
CA GLU A 168 25.88 -29.13 0.94
C GLU A 168 27.17 -29.92 0.70
N THR A 169 28.30 -29.45 1.22
CA THR A 169 29.61 -30.03 0.99
C THR A 169 29.96 -31.02 2.09
N SER A 170 30.30 -32.25 1.70
CA SER A 170 30.78 -33.22 2.68
C SER A 170 32.19 -32.85 3.16
N PRO A 171 32.51 -33.10 4.45
CA PRO A 171 33.89 -32.98 4.90
C PRO A 171 34.77 -33.97 4.15
N VAL A 172 36.00 -33.57 3.82
CA VAL A 172 37.00 -34.42 3.18
C VAL A 172 37.96 -34.92 4.25
N ILE A 173 38.10 -36.25 4.35
CA ILE A 173 39.16 -36.89 5.13
C ILE A 173 40.33 -37.15 4.20
N ALA A 174 41.49 -36.59 4.50
CA ALA A 174 42.73 -36.89 3.81
C ALA A 174 43.38 -38.13 4.45
N ASP A 175 43.80 -39.07 3.61
CA ASP A 175 44.62 -40.19 4.05
C ASP A 175 46.06 -39.71 4.32
N GLN A 176 46.75 -40.37 5.25
CA GLN A 176 48.17 -40.15 5.48
C GLN A 176 48.99 -41.25 4.80
N ASP A 177 50.23 -40.93 4.43
CA ASP A 177 51.14 -41.97 3.97
C ASP A 177 51.34 -43.04 5.05
N ASP A 178 51.42 -44.30 4.61
CA ASP A 178 51.71 -45.43 5.49
C ASP A 178 53.02 -45.19 6.26
N ILE A 179 52.95 -45.28 7.59
CA ILE A 179 54.15 -45.16 8.43
C ILE A 179 54.86 -46.50 8.50
N MET A 180 56.11 -46.52 8.02
CA MET A 180 57.02 -47.65 8.20
C MET A 180 57.96 -47.39 9.37
N LEU A 181 58.01 -48.30 10.34
CA LEU A 181 59.00 -48.27 11.42
C LEU A 181 60.35 -48.73 10.87
N GLU A 182 61.37 -47.86 10.93
CA GLU A 182 62.68 -48.10 10.30
C GLU A 182 63.52 -49.17 11.02
N GLU A 183 63.23 -49.44 12.29
CA GLU A 183 64.00 -50.35 13.13
C GLU A 183 63.19 -51.55 13.66
N CYS A 184 63.87 -52.69 13.87
CA CYS A 184 63.26 -53.86 14.49
C CYS A 184 63.00 -53.63 16.00
N ASN A 185 61.81 -54.01 16.46
CA ASN A 185 61.32 -53.84 17.85
C ASN A 185 61.10 -52.38 18.30
N GLN A 186 60.96 -51.44 17.36
CA GLN A 186 60.50 -50.10 17.68
C GLN A 186 59.08 -50.15 18.26
N ALA A 187 58.83 -49.39 19.32
CA ALA A 187 57.49 -49.26 19.88
C ALA A 187 56.56 -48.53 18.89
N TRP A 188 55.30 -48.96 18.84
CA TRP A 188 54.28 -48.27 18.06
C TRP A 188 54.10 -46.83 18.56
N PRO A 189 53.89 -45.85 17.65
CA PRO A 189 53.58 -44.49 18.07
C PRO A 189 52.25 -44.46 18.83
N GLU A 190 52.20 -43.70 19.93
CA GLU A 190 50.98 -43.57 20.75
C GLU A 190 49.92 -42.68 20.09
N VAL A 191 50.35 -41.78 19.19
CA VAL A 191 49.47 -40.93 18.38
C VAL A 191 50.09 -40.77 17.00
N VAL A 192 49.27 -40.90 15.96
CA VAL A 192 49.63 -40.50 14.60
C VAL A 192 48.87 -39.21 14.33
N SER A 193 49.55 -38.07 14.51
CA SER A 193 48.99 -36.76 14.18
C SER A 193 49.23 -36.45 12.72
N THR A 194 48.23 -35.88 12.05
CA THR A 194 48.39 -35.13 10.79
C THR A 194 49.27 -33.91 10.99
#